data_AF-A0A9D4B800-F1
#
_entry.id   AF-A0A9D4B800-F1
#
_cell.length_a   1.000
_cell.length_b   1.000
_cell.length_c   1.000
_cell.angle_alpha   90.00
_cell.angle_beta   90.00
_cell.angle_gamma   90.00
#
_symmetry.space_group_name_H-M   'P 1'
#
loop_
_entity.id
_entity.type
_entity.pdbx_description
1 polymer ?
#
loop_
_entity_poly.entity_id
_entity_poly.type
_entity_poly.pdbx_seq_one_letter_code
_entity_poly.pdbx_strand_id
1 'polypeptide(L)'
;MQMGGYRPSNKAAYVEALPGQLHPFETLLSQNRAGQAFIVGDQISFVDYNLVELLRNHLVLAPSCLASCPLLAAYVEWVSARPRLRTYLESAAHRDRPINGNGKQ
;
A
#
# COMPACT_ATOMS: atom_id res chain seq x y z
N MET A 1 39.26 17.78 8.49
CA MET A 1 38.01 18.17 7.79
C MET A 1 37.22 16.90 7.55
N GLN A 2 36.25 16.58 8.40
CA GLN A 2 35.45 15.37 8.28
C GLN A 2 34.14 15.76 7.58
N MET A 3 33.96 15.27 6.35
CA MET A 3 32.77 15.51 5.54
C MET A 3 31.54 15.01 6.31
N GLY A 4 30.66 15.94 6.70
CA GLY A 4 29.39 15.62 7.34
C GLY A 4 28.49 14.87 6.36
N GLY A 5 28.51 13.54 6.43
CA GLY A 5 27.62 12.69 5.64
C GLY A 5 26.17 12.97 5.99
N TYR A 6 25.34 13.24 4.98
CA TYR A 6 23.89 13.36 5.11
C TYR A 6 23.33 12.08 5.74
N ARG A 7 22.72 12.19 6.92
CA ARG A 7 21.89 11.12 7.50
C ARG A 7 20.44 11.39 7.07
N PRO A 8 19.81 10.50 6.29
CA PRO A 8 18.40 10.65 5.97
C PRO A 8 17.58 10.69 7.26
N SER A 9 16.51 11.49 7.29
CA SER A 9 15.52 11.38 8.36
C SER A 9 14.96 9.95 8.40
N ASN A 10 14.43 9.51 9.55
CA ASN A 10 13.82 8.18 9.67
C ASN A 10 12.75 7.94 8.59
N LYS A 11 11.99 8.98 8.19
CA LYS A 11 11.02 8.89 7.09
C LYS A 11 11.70 8.67 5.74
N ALA A 12 12.77 9.40 5.44
CA ALA A 12 13.48 9.27 4.17
C ALA A 12 14.09 7.86 4.01
N ALA A 13 14.77 7.35 5.03
CA ALA A 13 15.31 5.98 5.02
C ALA A 13 14.20 4.92 4.90
N TYR A 14 13.06 5.13 5.55
CA TYR A 14 11.89 4.24 5.43
C TYR A 14 11.34 4.22 4.00
N VAL A 15 11.13 5.40 3.40
CA VAL A 15 10.60 5.51 2.03
C VAL A 15 11.58 4.96 1.00
N GLU A 16 12.89 5.12 1.22
CA GLU A 16 13.93 4.54 0.37
C GLU A 16 13.90 2.99 0.38
N ALA A 17 13.68 2.38 1.55
CA ALA A 17 13.60 0.93 1.69
C ALA A 17 12.24 0.35 1.25
N LEU A 18 11.19 1.17 1.21
CA LEU A 18 9.80 0.74 1.03
C LEU A 18 9.56 -0.11 -0.23
N PRO A 19 10.08 0.21 -1.44
CA PRO A 19 9.88 -0.64 -2.61
C PRO A 19 10.35 -2.08 -2.40
N GLY A 20 11.49 -2.27 -1.71
CA GLY A 20 12.00 -3.59 -1.36
C GLY A 20 11.10 -4.35 -0.38
N GLN A 21 10.42 -3.64 0.51
CA GLN A 21 9.45 -4.23 1.45
C GLN A 21 8.11 -4.59 0.78
N LEU A 22 7.75 -3.91 -0.33
CA LEU A 22 6.52 -4.18 -1.07
C LEU A 22 6.68 -5.29 -2.11
N HIS A 23 7.89 -5.50 -2.63
CA HIS A 23 8.18 -6.50 -3.66
C HIS A 23 7.74 -7.95 -3.34
N PRO A 24 7.77 -8.43 -2.08
CA PRO A 24 7.22 -9.75 -1.75
C PRO A 24 5.73 -9.90 -2.10
N PHE A 25 4.92 -8.86 -1.92
CA PHE A 25 3.49 -8.92 -2.26
C PHE A 25 3.26 -8.90 -3.78
N GLU A 26 4.08 -8.14 -4.52
CA GLU A 26 4.10 -8.18 -6.00
C GLU A 26 4.42 -9.60 -6.48
N THR A 27 5.42 -10.24 -5.87
CA THR A 27 5.82 -11.61 -6.17
C THR A 27 4.67 -12.59 -5.87
N LEU A 28 4.02 -12.49 -4.71
CA LEU A 28 2.87 -13.34 -4.36
C LEU A 28 1.72 -13.19 -5.37
N LEU A 29 1.38 -11.96 -5.78
CA LEU A 29 0.36 -11.74 -6.80
C LEU A 29 0.75 -12.38 -8.13
N SER A 30 2.00 -12.21 -8.59
CA SER A 30 2.46 -12.80 -9.85
C SER A 30 2.37 -14.34 -9.86
N GLN A 31 2.55 -14.97 -8.69
CA GLN A 31 2.47 -16.42 -8.53
C GLN A 31 1.02 -16.93 -8.48
N ASN A 32 0.05 -16.10 -8.09
CA ASN A 32 -1.36 -16.47 -8.05
C ASN A 32 -2.10 -15.98 -9.30
N ARG A 33 -2.26 -16.88 -10.28
CA ARG A 33 -2.98 -16.59 -11.54
C ARG A 33 -2.48 -15.30 -12.24
N ALA A 34 -1.16 -15.05 -12.20
CA ALA A 34 -0.53 -13.87 -12.80
C ALA A 34 -1.15 -12.52 -12.34
N GLY A 35 -1.56 -12.43 -11.07
CA GLY A 35 -2.15 -11.23 -10.48
C GLY A 35 -3.60 -10.97 -10.85
N GLN A 36 -4.28 -11.92 -11.51
CA GLN A 36 -5.68 -11.78 -11.94
C GLN A 36 -6.69 -12.24 -10.87
N ALA A 37 -6.23 -12.54 -9.66
CA ALA A 37 -7.03 -13.01 -8.54
C ALA A 37 -6.68 -12.25 -7.25
N PHE A 38 -7.15 -12.72 -6.10
CA PHE A 38 -6.82 -12.15 -4.78
C PHE A 38 -5.37 -12.46 -4.39
N ILE A 39 -4.89 -11.97 -3.25
CA ILE A 39 -3.50 -12.22 -2.83
C ILE A 39 -3.20 -13.71 -2.64
N VAL A 40 -4.23 -14.50 -2.28
CA VAL A 40 -4.18 -15.97 -2.20
C VAL A 40 -5.49 -16.55 -2.73
N GLY A 41 -5.41 -17.47 -3.69
CA GLY A 41 -6.58 -18.14 -4.26
C GLY A 41 -7.48 -17.19 -5.08
N ASP A 42 -8.72 -17.60 -5.31
CA ASP A 42 -9.70 -16.84 -6.12
C ASP A 42 -10.87 -16.29 -5.31
N GLN A 43 -10.85 -16.47 -3.99
CA GLN A 43 -11.81 -15.89 -3.07
C GLN A 43 -11.15 -14.83 -2.20
N ILE A 44 -11.90 -13.76 -1.93
CA ILE A 44 -11.45 -12.70 -1.05
C ILE A 44 -11.34 -13.23 0.40
N SER A 45 -10.32 -12.76 1.10
CA SER A 45 -10.03 -13.10 2.48
C SER A 45 -9.77 -11.84 3.32
N PHE A 46 -9.61 -12.00 4.64
CA PHE A 46 -9.24 -10.88 5.51
C PHE A 46 -7.87 -10.27 5.15
N VAL A 47 -6.97 -11.06 4.54
CA VAL A 47 -5.62 -10.62 4.17
C VAL A 47 -5.68 -9.55 3.07
N ASP A 48 -6.65 -9.66 2.16
CA ASP A 48 -6.83 -8.70 1.07
C ASP A 48 -7.22 -7.31 1.58
N TYR A 49 -8.10 -7.26 2.58
CA TYR A 49 -8.48 -6.00 3.22
C TYR A 49 -7.31 -5.37 3.97
N ASN A 50 -6.52 -6.18 4.69
CA ASN A 50 -5.33 -5.70 5.38
C ASN A 50 -4.28 -5.17 4.40
N LEU A 51 -4.04 -5.88 3.29
CA LEU A 51 -3.10 -5.45 2.26
C LEU A 51 -3.56 -4.16 1.58
N VAL A 52 -4.85 -4.04 1.22
CA VAL A 52 -5.37 -2.81 0.62
C VAL A 52 -5.24 -1.61 1.56
N GLU A 53 -5.53 -1.78 2.84
CA GLU A 53 -5.37 -0.71 3.83
C GLU A 53 -3.89 -0.30 3.97
N LEU A 54 -2.99 -1.28 4.11
CA LEU A 54 -1.54 -1.08 4.14
C LEU A 54 -1.07 -0.28 2.92
N LEU A 55 -1.41 -0.72 1.71
CA LEU A 55 -0.98 -0.07 0.47
C LEU A 55 -1.54 1.35 0.33
N ARG A 56 -2.81 1.57 0.69
CA ARG A 56 -3.41 2.91 0.64
C ARG A 56 -2.74 3.87 1.62
N ASN A 57 -2.37 3.44 2.82
CA ASN A 57 -1.62 4.26 3.77
C ASN A 57 -0.21 4.58 3.25
N HIS A 58 0.46 3.62 2.62
CA HIS A 58 1.78 3.86 2.02
C HIS A 58 1.71 4.81 0.81
N LEU A 59 0.63 4.80 0.03
CA LEU A 59 0.40 5.79 -1.03
C LEU A 59 0.20 7.20 -0.47
N VAL A 60 -0.38 7.35 0.73
CA VAL A 60 -0.44 8.64 1.42
C VAL A 60 0.95 9.07 1.91
N LEU A 61 1.73 8.13 2.45
CA LEU A 61 3.08 8.39 2.96
C LEU A 61 4.08 8.76 1.85
N ALA A 62 4.01 8.04 0.71
CA ALA A 62 4.90 8.12 -0.44
C ALA A 62 4.13 7.78 -1.74
N PRO A 63 3.62 8.79 -2.48
CA PRO A 63 2.71 8.59 -3.62
C PRO A 63 3.24 7.72 -4.77
N SER A 64 4.57 7.62 -4.93
CA SER A 64 5.22 6.82 -5.97
C SER A 64 5.69 5.45 -5.49
N CYS A 65 5.32 5.00 -4.29
CA CYS A 65 5.86 3.76 -3.70
C CYS A 65 5.54 2.48 -4.47
N LEU A 66 4.52 2.51 -5.34
CA LEU A 66 4.13 1.38 -6.20
C LEU A 66 4.64 1.47 -7.64
N ALA A 67 5.46 2.46 -7.98
CA ALA A 67 5.94 2.66 -9.36
C ALA A 67 6.68 1.43 -9.93
N SER A 68 7.32 0.62 -9.08
CA SER A 68 8.01 -0.62 -9.47
C SER A 68 7.19 -1.90 -9.22
N CYS A 69 5.93 -1.78 -8.80
CA CYS A 69 5.05 -2.90 -8.45
C CYS A 69 3.70 -2.77 -9.18
N PRO A 70 3.67 -2.98 -10.52
CA PRO A 70 2.47 -2.75 -11.32
C PRO A 70 1.30 -3.66 -10.95
N LEU A 71 1.53 -4.91 -10.50
CA LEU A 71 0.44 -5.77 -10.06
C LEU A 71 -0.18 -5.24 -8.78
N LEU A 72 0.61 -4.81 -7.79
CA LEU A 72 0.10 -4.18 -6.57
C LEU A 72 -0.66 -2.89 -6.84
N ALA A 73 -0.19 -2.07 -7.79
CA ALA A 73 -0.89 -0.84 -8.20
C ALA A 73 -2.27 -1.17 -8.77
N ALA A 74 -2.36 -2.11 -9.72
CA ALA A 74 -3.64 -2.55 -10.25
C ALA A 74 -4.53 -3.22 -9.17
N TYR A 75 -3.91 -3.97 -8.26
CA TYR A 75 -4.60 -4.69 -7.20
C TYR A 75 -5.31 -3.76 -6.22
N VAL A 76 -4.61 -2.73 -5.71
CA VAL A 76 -5.19 -1.79 -4.75
C VAL A 76 -6.34 -1.00 -5.37
N GLU A 77 -6.23 -0.62 -6.65
CA GLU A 77 -7.31 0.04 -7.39
C GLU A 77 -8.51 -0.89 -7.56
N TRP A 78 -8.28 -2.11 -8.06
CA TRP A 78 -9.34 -3.09 -8.33
C TRP A 78 -10.12 -3.48 -7.07
N VAL A 79 -9.43 -3.85 -5.99
CA VAL A 79 -10.10 -4.25 -4.74
C VAL A 79 -10.82 -3.05 -4.12
N SER A 80 -10.23 -1.85 -4.12
CA SER A 80 -10.88 -0.63 -3.60
C SER A 80 -12.14 -0.25 -4.39
N ALA A 81 -12.20 -0.57 -5.69
CA ALA A 81 -13.35 -0.27 -6.54
C ALA A 81 -14.57 -1.18 -6.29
N ARG A 82 -14.45 -2.25 -5.49
CA ARG A 82 -15.56 -3.15 -5.17
C ARG A 82 -16.70 -2.36 -4.49
N PRO A 83 -17.98 -2.50 -4.92
CA PRO A 83 -19.03 -1.54 -4.58
C PRO A 83 -19.17 -1.21 -3.09
N ARG A 84 -19.27 -2.22 -2.22
CA ARG A 84 -19.42 -2.00 -0.77
C ARG A 84 -18.17 -1.37 -0.13
N LEU A 85 -16.98 -1.77 -0.57
CA LEU A 85 -15.74 -1.20 -0.06
C LEU A 85 -15.57 0.23 -0.55
N ARG A 86 -15.84 0.50 -1.83
CA ARG A 86 -15.83 1.84 -2.39
C ARG A 86 -16.77 2.78 -1.65
N THR A 87 -18.02 2.37 -1.44
CA THR A 87 -19.00 3.16 -0.67
C THR A 87 -18.49 3.46 0.74
N TYR A 88 -17.87 2.49 1.42
CA TYR A 88 -17.29 2.72 2.74
C TYR A 88 -16.10 3.69 2.69
N LEU A 89 -15.15 3.49 1.77
CA LEU A 89 -13.97 4.34 1.62
C LEU A 89 -14.32 5.80 1.25
N GLU A 90 -15.43 6.01 0.53
CA GLU A 90 -15.95 7.33 0.16
C GLU A 90 -16.85 7.96 1.25
N SER A 91 -17.23 7.20 2.28
CA SER A 91 -18.08 7.70 3.37
C SER A 91 -17.36 8.70 4.27
N ALA A 92 -18.12 9.59 4.92
CA ALA A 92 -17.61 10.51 5.93
C ALA A 92 -16.94 9.78 7.11
N ALA A 93 -17.52 8.64 7.52
CA ALA A 93 -16.98 7.82 8.61
C ALA A 93 -15.55 7.34 8.35
N HIS A 94 -15.17 7.14 7.09
CA HIS A 94 -13.81 6.78 6.71
C HIS A 94 -12.95 8.01 6.40
N ARG A 95 -13.44 8.94 5.57
CA ARG A 95 -12.66 10.11 5.10
C ARG A 95 -12.33 11.11 6.21
N ASP A 96 -13.22 11.29 7.18
CA ASP A 96 -13.03 12.28 8.24
C ASP A 96 -12.21 11.70 9.40
N ARG A 97 -11.91 10.39 9.38
CA ARG A 97 -11.07 9.74 10.37
C ARG A 97 -9.59 9.88 9.97
N PRO A 98 -8.73 10.44 10.84
CA PRO A 98 -7.30 10.49 10.56
C PRO A 98 -6.72 9.07 10.51
N ILE A 99 -5.74 8.84 9.62
CA ILE A 99 -5.03 7.56 9.53
C ILE A 99 -4.37 7.23 10.87
N ASN A 100 -3.70 8.22 11.49
CA ASN A 100 -3.01 8.08 12.77
C ASN A 100 -3.49 9.12 13.79
N GLY A 101 -3.43 8.77 15.08
CA GLY A 101 -3.86 9.64 16.18
C GLY A 101 -2.93 10.81 16.52
N ASN A 102 -1.78 10.94 15.82
CA ASN A 102 -0.76 11.96 16.11
C ASN A 102 -0.64 13.04 15.02
N GLY A 103 -1.58 13.10 14.07
CA GLY A 103 -1.59 14.07 12.97
C GLY A 103 -0.51 13.84 11.89
N LYS A 104 0.18 12.69 11.91
CA LYS A 104 1.14 12.30 10.86
C LYS A 104 0.52 11.26 9.92
N GLN A 105 0.96 11.25 8.67
CA GLN A 105 0.55 10.29 7.65
C GLN A 105 1.65 10.07 6.61
#